data_AF-A0A950V2X4-F1
#
_entry.id   AF-A0A950V2X4-F1
#
_cell.length_a   1.000
_cell.length_b   1.000
_cell.length_c   1.000
_cell.angle_alpha   90.00
_cell.angle_beta   90.00
_cell.angle_gamma   90.00
#
_symmetry.space_group_name_H-M   'P 1'
#
loop_
_entity.id
_entity.type
_entity.pdbx_description
1 polymer ?
#
loop_
_entity_poly.entity_id
_entity_poly.type
_entity_poly.pdbx_seq_one_letter_code
_entity_poly.pdbx_strand_id
1 'polypeptide(L)'
;EPLVGKKAVSYHPSMPYFAEFLGLKMIGTIELKPGIPPTPRHLEELVPTMKSEKCDLILREVQYSNDTAQWLATQTGAKIATVATMGGAFPDSGTYFGMIDHNIKAVLDALK
;
A
#
# COMPACT_ATOMS: atom_id res chain seq x y z
N GLU A 1 -9.54 -7.41 -15.61
CA GLU A 1 -8.51 -6.70 -14.83
C GLU A 1 -9.18 -5.93 -13.67
N PRO A 2 -9.41 -6.56 -12.50
CA PRO A 2 -10.24 -5.98 -11.43
C PRO A 2 -9.63 -4.76 -10.71
N LEU A 3 -8.35 -4.49 -10.93
CA LEU A 3 -7.58 -3.46 -10.20
C LEU A 3 -7.35 -2.17 -11.02
N VAL A 4 -7.57 -2.21 -12.33
CA VAL A 4 -7.29 -1.08 -13.22
C VAL A 4 -8.09 0.14 -12.81
N GLY A 5 -7.38 1.26 -12.59
CA GLY A 5 -7.94 2.54 -12.20
C GLY A 5 -8.25 2.69 -10.71
N LYS A 6 -8.15 1.62 -9.90
CA LYS A 6 -8.27 1.74 -8.44
C LYS A 6 -7.11 2.57 -7.89
N LYS A 7 -7.41 3.38 -6.88
CA LYS A 7 -6.42 4.28 -6.28
C LYS A 7 -5.82 3.66 -5.03
N ALA A 8 -4.54 3.94 -4.82
CA ALA A 8 -3.81 3.46 -3.66
C ALA A 8 -2.88 4.54 -3.12
N VAL A 9 -2.65 4.48 -1.81
CA VAL A 9 -1.51 5.11 -1.14
C VAL A 9 -0.52 4.01 -0.80
N SER A 10 0.77 4.23 -0.99
CA SER A 10 1.79 3.29 -0.49
C SER A 10 2.40 3.79 0.81
N TYR A 11 3.00 2.91 1.60
CA TYR A 11 3.78 3.34 2.75
C TYR A 11 4.98 4.14 2.25
N HIS A 12 5.80 3.55 1.38
CA HIS A 12 6.95 4.20 0.77
C HIS A 12 6.80 4.20 -0.78
N PRO A 13 7.43 5.13 -1.52
CA PRO A 13 7.43 5.11 -3.00
C PRO A 13 8.31 3.98 -3.59
N SER A 14 8.24 2.75 -3.05
CA SER A 14 9.08 1.63 -3.50
C SER A 14 8.40 0.70 -4.52
N MET A 15 7.08 0.80 -4.70
CA MET A 15 6.29 -0.15 -5.51
C MET A 15 5.67 0.44 -6.81
N PRO A 16 6.31 1.41 -7.53
CA PRO A 16 5.66 2.02 -8.70
C PRO A 16 5.41 1.01 -9.83
N TYR A 17 6.36 0.10 -10.11
CA TYR A 17 6.22 -0.91 -11.17
C TYR A 17 5.16 -1.96 -10.85
N PHE A 18 5.06 -2.36 -9.58
CA PHE A 18 4.02 -3.28 -9.14
C PHE A 18 2.63 -2.64 -9.26
N ALA A 19 2.51 -1.36 -8.89
CA ALA A 19 1.28 -0.60 -9.07
C ALA A 19 0.91 -0.46 -10.56
N GLU A 20 1.88 -0.12 -11.43
CA GLU A 20 1.69 -0.01 -12.87
C GLU A 20 1.25 -1.34 -13.48
N PHE A 21 1.90 -2.45 -13.13
CA PHE A 21 1.54 -3.80 -13.58
C PHE A 21 0.08 -4.17 -13.26
N LEU A 22 -0.43 -3.71 -12.12
CA LEU A 22 -1.83 -3.95 -11.70
C LEU A 22 -2.81 -2.88 -12.18
N GLY A 23 -2.33 -1.83 -12.86
CA GLY A 23 -3.13 -0.68 -13.27
C GLY A 23 -3.61 0.19 -12.10
N LEU A 24 -2.94 0.12 -10.94
CA LEU A 24 -3.25 0.94 -9.77
C LEU A 24 -2.77 2.39 -9.99
N LYS A 25 -3.57 3.34 -9.51
CA LYS A 25 -3.23 4.77 -9.50
C LYS A 25 -2.71 5.17 -8.12
N MET A 26 -1.39 5.34 -8.02
CA MET A 26 -0.78 5.83 -6.79
C MET A 26 -1.09 7.33 -6.60
N ILE A 27 -1.70 7.71 -5.48
CA ILE A 27 -2.09 9.11 -5.22
C ILE A 27 -1.29 9.79 -4.10
N GLY A 28 -0.42 9.05 -3.43
CA GLY A 28 0.41 9.58 -2.34
C GLY A 28 1.15 8.48 -1.59
N THR A 29 1.96 8.90 -0.63
CA THR A 29 2.73 8.00 0.24
C THR A 29 2.60 8.40 1.70
N ILE A 30 2.67 7.43 2.61
CA ILE A 30 2.75 7.69 4.06
C ILE A 30 4.10 8.32 4.38
N GLU A 31 5.19 7.69 3.96
CA GLU A 31 6.56 8.19 4.07
C GLU A 31 6.90 9.06 2.85
N LEU A 32 7.19 10.34 3.08
CA LEU A 32 7.51 11.30 2.01
C LEU A 32 8.90 11.07 1.39
N LYS A 33 9.86 10.66 2.22
CA LYS A 33 11.25 10.48 1.82
C LYS A 33 11.84 9.27 2.53
N PRO A 34 12.68 8.47 1.86
CA PRO A 34 13.30 7.30 2.47
C PRO A 34 14.00 7.64 3.78
N GLY A 35 13.63 6.94 4.86
CA GLY A 35 14.25 7.09 6.17
C GLY A 35 13.78 8.31 6.97
N ILE A 36 12.79 9.07 6.47
CA ILE A 36 12.20 10.20 7.19
C ILE A 36 10.79 9.81 7.63
N PRO A 37 10.58 9.55 8.94
CA PRO A 37 9.26 9.20 9.44
C PRO A 37 8.18 10.22 9.04
N PRO A 38 6.94 9.76 8.80
CA PRO A 38 5.82 10.65 8.51
C PRO A 38 5.59 11.62 9.67
N THR A 39 5.30 12.87 9.36
CA THR A 39 4.85 13.84 10.37
C THR A 39 3.34 13.73 10.56
N PRO A 40 2.80 14.03 11.77
CA PRO A 40 1.36 14.07 11.98
C PRO A 40 0.62 14.95 10.98
N ARG A 41 1.19 16.13 10.68
CA ARG A 41 0.65 17.07 9.68
C ARG A 41 0.54 16.45 8.28
N HIS A 42 1.57 15.73 7.82
CA HIS A 42 1.52 15.07 6.51
C HIS A 42 0.41 14.02 6.46
N LEU A 43 0.28 13.22 7.53
CA LEU A 43 -0.78 12.21 7.61
C LEU A 43 -2.18 12.86 7.62
N GLU A 44 -2.36 13.96 8.36
CA GLU A 44 -3.60 14.73 8.40
C GLU A 44 -3.96 15.34 7.04
N GLU A 45 -2.98 15.79 6.25
CA GLU A 45 -3.18 16.31 4.88
C GLU A 45 -3.47 15.17 3.87
N LEU A 46 -3.00 13.95 4.13
CA LEU A 46 -3.24 12.78 3.30
C LEU A 46 -4.67 12.22 3.46
N VAL A 47 -5.26 12.27 4.66
CA VAL A 47 -6.64 11.81 4.92
C VAL A 47 -7.69 12.43 3.97
N PRO A 48 -7.81 13.78 3.84
CA PRO A 48 -8.81 14.37 2.96
C PRO A 48 -8.57 14.03 1.50
N THR A 49 -7.30 13.92 1.08
CA THR A 49 -6.91 13.49 -0.28
C THR A 49 -7.41 12.08 -0.56
N MET A 50 -7.19 11.14 0.35
CA MET A 50 -7.69 9.76 0.20
C MET A 50 -9.21 9.71 0.13
N LYS A 51 -9.91 10.50 0.96
CA LYS A 51 -11.37 10.56 0.98
C LYS A 51 -11.96 11.17 -0.29
N SER A 52 -11.42 12.30 -0.77
CA SER A 52 -11.91 12.97 -1.98
C SER A 52 -11.70 12.11 -3.23
N GLU A 53 -10.55 11.44 -3.28
CA GLU A 53 -10.18 10.58 -4.40
C GLU A 53 -10.87 9.21 -4.36
N LYS A 54 -11.55 8.84 -3.25
CA LYS A 54 -12.10 7.48 -3.02
C LYS A 54 -11.01 6.41 -3.09
N CYS A 55 -9.92 6.65 -2.37
CA CYS A 55 -8.79 5.75 -2.28
C CYS A 55 -8.97 4.75 -1.14
N ASP A 56 -9.35 3.53 -1.50
CA ASP A 56 -9.73 2.50 -0.52
C ASP A 56 -8.60 1.49 -0.24
N LEU A 57 -7.38 1.72 -0.76
CA LEU A 57 -6.24 0.83 -0.61
C LEU A 57 -5.01 1.55 -0.03
N ILE A 58 -4.41 0.92 0.97
CA ILE A 58 -3.08 1.24 1.50
C ILE A 58 -2.16 0.05 1.21
N LEU A 59 -1.15 0.25 0.36
CA LEU A 59 -0.08 -0.71 0.12
C LEU A 59 1.01 -0.52 1.18
N ARG A 60 1.21 -1.49 2.06
CA ARG A 60 2.24 -1.44 3.10
C ARG A 60 3.23 -2.56 2.94
N GLU A 61 4.50 -2.25 2.77
CA GLU A 61 5.55 -3.26 2.76
C GLU A 61 5.80 -3.81 4.18
N VAL A 62 6.07 -5.11 4.31
CA VAL A 62 6.20 -5.82 5.60
C VAL A 62 7.18 -5.18 6.59
N GLN A 63 8.25 -4.55 6.09
CA GLN A 63 9.27 -3.92 6.94
C GLN A 63 8.82 -2.60 7.58
N TYR A 64 7.71 -2.00 7.12
CA TYR A 64 7.24 -0.71 7.61
C TYR A 64 6.17 -0.84 8.71
N SER A 65 6.07 0.20 9.53
CA SER A 65 5.18 0.24 10.70
C SER A 65 3.73 -0.07 10.33
N ASN A 66 3.15 -1.05 11.02
CA ASN A 66 1.72 -1.34 10.89
C ASN A 66 0.87 -0.25 11.53
N ASP A 67 1.32 0.36 12.63
CA ASP A 67 0.52 1.28 13.43
C ASP A 67 0.14 2.54 12.64
N THR A 68 1.08 3.09 11.87
CA THR A 68 0.81 4.28 11.05
C THR A 68 -0.17 3.97 9.92
N ALA A 69 0.00 2.83 9.25
CA ALA A 69 -0.94 2.38 8.22
C ALA A 69 -2.33 2.11 8.81
N GLN A 70 -2.40 1.50 10.00
CA GLN A 70 -3.64 1.20 10.71
C GLN A 70 -4.36 2.46 11.16
N TRP A 71 -3.63 3.46 11.66
CA TRP A 71 -4.20 4.77 11.95
C TRP A 71 -4.81 5.39 10.70
N LEU A 72 -4.08 5.41 9.57
CA LEU A 72 -4.57 5.99 8.31
C LEU A 72 -5.79 5.23 7.77
N ALA A 73 -5.78 3.90 7.84
CA ALA A 73 -6.92 3.05 7.50
C ALA A 73 -8.16 3.40 8.35
N THR A 74 -7.97 3.62 9.65
CA THR A 74 -9.05 4.01 10.57
C THR A 74 -9.63 5.37 10.22
N GLN A 75 -8.79 6.35 9.84
CA GLN A 75 -9.24 7.68 9.47
C GLN A 75 -9.97 7.74 8.13
N THR A 76 -9.61 6.86 7.19
CA THR A 76 -10.07 6.92 5.78
C THR A 76 -11.10 5.86 5.42
N GLY A 77 -11.16 4.75 6.17
CA GLY A 77 -11.92 3.56 5.79
C GLY A 77 -11.19 2.63 4.80
N ALA A 78 -9.98 3.01 4.36
CA ALA A 78 -9.17 2.23 3.45
C ALA A 78 -8.72 0.89 4.06
N LYS A 79 -8.43 -0.08 3.20
CA LYS A 79 -7.96 -1.42 3.55
C LYS A 79 -6.46 -1.52 3.34
N ILE A 80 -5.79 -2.26 4.22
CA ILE A 80 -4.34 -2.43 4.14
C ILE A 80 -4.04 -3.75 3.42
N ALA A 81 -3.29 -3.68 2.33
CA ALA A 81 -2.62 -4.83 1.75
C ALA A 81 -1.16 -4.82 2.22
N THR A 82 -0.78 -5.83 3.00
CA THR A 82 0.62 -6.01 3.40
C THR A 82 1.35 -6.79 2.30
N VAL A 83 2.44 -6.24 1.78
CA VAL A 83 3.19 -6.78 0.63
C VAL A 83 4.67 -6.98 0.96
N ALA A 84 5.34 -7.85 0.23
CA ALA A 84 6.76 -8.13 0.34
C ALA A 84 7.56 -7.47 -0.78
N THR A 85 8.79 -7.07 -0.47
CA THR A 85 9.78 -6.55 -1.43
C THR A 85 10.89 -7.56 -1.76
N MET A 86 10.97 -8.64 -0.99
CA MET A 86 11.93 -9.73 -1.18
C MET A 86 11.25 -11.08 -0.97
N GLY A 87 11.72 -12.10 -1.71
CA GLY A 87 11.27 -13.48 -1.52
C GLY A 87 11.59 -14.00 -0.12
N GLY A 88 10.70 -14.83 0.41
CA GLY A 88 10.80 -15.42 1.75
C GLY A 88 10.28 -14.55 2.89
N ALA A 89 9.74 -13.36 2.59
CA ALA A 89 9.11 -12.48 3.59
C ALA A 89 7.83 -13.08 4.21
N PHE A 90 7.17 -13.98 3.49
CA PHE A 90 6.00 -14.76 3.90
C PHE A 90 6.19 -16.26 3.62
N PRO A 91 5.48 -17.15 4.35
CA PRO A 91 5.59 -18.60 4.16
C PRO A 91 5.37 -19.10 2.72
N ASP A 92 4.48 -18.44 1.97
CA ASP A 92 4.13 -18.76 0.57
C ASP A 92 4.98 -18.00 -0.47
N SER A 93 5.90 -17.14 -0.04
CA SER A 93 6.64 -16.22 -0.92
C SER A 93 8.11 -16.63 -1.18
N GLY A 94 8.46 -17.91 -1.00
CA GLY A 94 9.86 -18.39 -1.02
C GLY A 94 10.64 -18.13 -2.33
N THR A 95 9.97 -17.78 -3.42
CA THR A 95 10.59 -17.38 -4.70
C THR A 95 10.13 -15.98 -5.11
N TYR A 96 10.79 -15.37 -6.09
CA TYR A 96 10.34 -14.09 -6.64
C TYR A 96 8.90 -14.17 -7.17
N PHE A 97 8.56 -15.23 -7.92
CA PHE A 97 7.20 -15.41 -8.42
C PHE A 97 6.20 -15.63 -7.27
N GLY A 98 6.54 -16.46 -6.28
CA GLY A 98 5.69 -16.64 -5.10
C GLY A 98 5.45 -15.34 -4.32
N MET A 99 6.45 -14.45 -4.25
CA MET A 99 6.30 -13.12 -3.68
C MET A 99 5.34 -12.24 -4.50
N ILE A 100 5.45 -12.25 -5.82
CA ILE A 100 4.53 -11.51 -6.69
C ILE A 100 3.10 -12.06 -6.54
N ASP A 101 2.92 -13.38 -6.55
CA ASP A 101 1.61 -14.02 -6.35
C ASP A 101 1.01 -13.67 -4.98
N HIS A 102 1.81 -13.72 -3.91
CA HIS A 102 1.40 -13.29 -2.58
C HIS A 102 0.91 -11.83 -2.58
N ASN A 103 1.70 -10.92 -3.16
CA ASN A 103 1.38 -9.50 -3.19
C ASN A 103 0.09 -9.23 -3.97
N ILE A 104 -0.10 -9.89 -5.13
CA ILE A 104 -1.34 -9.79 -5.92
C ILE A 104 -2.53 -10.28 -5.08
N LYS A 105 -2.39 -11.43 -4.42
CA LYS A 105 -3.44 -11.99 -3.57
C LYS A 105 -3.78 -11.04 -2.41
N ALA A 106 -2.77 -10.47 -1.76
CA ALA A 106 -2.97 -9.51 -0.65
C ALA A 106 -3.76 -8.27 -1.10
N VAL A 107 -3.46 -7.73 -2.28
CA VAL A 107 -4.21 -6.60 -2.85
C VAL A 107 -5.65 -6.99 -3.21
N LEU A 108 -5.84 -8.15 -3.83
CA LEU A 108 -7.17 -8.64 -4.19
C LEU A 108 -8.03 -8.89 -2.95
N ASP A 109 -7.48 -9.52 -1.92
CA ASP A 109 -8.20 -9.82 -0.67
C ASP A 109 -8.55 -8.54 0.10
N ALA A 110 -7.70 -7.52 0.07
CA ALA A 110 -7.98 -6.23 0.69
C ALA A 110 -9.15 -5.48 0.02
N LEU A 111 -9.40 -5.72 -1.26
CA LEU A 111 -10.39 -5.01 -2.07
C LEU A 111 -11.67 -5.80 -2.36
N LYS A 112 -11.82 -6.98 -1.75
CA LYS A 112 -13.06 -7.79 -1.79
C LYS A 112 -14.19 -7.15 -1.00
#